data_AF-A0AAU9LU09-F1
#
_entry.id   AF-A0AAU9LU09-F1
#
_cell.length_a   1.000
_cell.length_b   1.000
_cell.length_c   1.000
_cell.angle_alpha   90.00
_cell.angle_beta   90.00
_cell.angle_gamma   90.00
#
_symmetry.space_group_name_H-M   'P 1'
#
loop_
_entity.id
_entity.type
_entity.pdbx_description
1 polymer ?
#
loop_
_entity_poly.entity_id
_entity_poly.type
_entity_poly.pdbx_seq_one_letter_code
_entity_poly.pdbx_strand_id
1 'polypeptide(L)'
;MLPSPVNKSCLEHVLRFIWESKKHVLYVGGGCLNSSDELRPFVELTRIIVASTLMGLGSFPGSDDLSLQMLGSYGNYYANYVVDKSDLLLAFGVRFDDHVIGKVEAFASRAKIVHIDIDPAELGKNKQPNLSICGDIKLILQGLNTILEDKYEKRNLDLDFSSWIHELNEQKTSHPLTFETFGDVIPPQYAIQLLEELIGGNAIITTGVGQHQMWAAQFYKYDKPRQWLTSGGQGAM
;
A
#
# COMPACT_ATOMS: atom_id res chain seq x y z
N MET A 1 -15.86 -6.65 -21.67
CA MET A 1 -15.00 -5.89 -22.60
C MET A 1 -13.60 -5.93 -22.03
N LEU A 2 -12.58 -6.27 -22.82
CA LEU A 2 -11.19 -6.05 -22.39
C LEU A 2 -10.98 -4.54 -22.24
N PRO A 3 -10.26 -4.07 -21.20
CA PRO A 3 -10.01 -2.65 -21.01
C PRO A 3 -9.28 -2.09 -22.25
N SER A 4 -9.71 -0.91 -22.71
CA SER A 4 -9.06 -0.19 -23.80
C SER A 4 -7.57 0.03 -23.48
N PRO A 5 -6.68 0.07 -24.48
CA PRO A 5 -5.27 0.36 -24.26
C PRO A 5 -5.12 1.67 -23.48
N VAL A 6 -4.31 1.62 -22.41
CA VAL A 6 -4.15 2.74 -21.48
C VAL A 6 -3.58 3.94 -22.22
N ASN A 7 -4.28 5.09 -22.15
CA ASN A 7 -3.84 6.30 -22.82
C ASN A 7 -2.52 6.81 -22.21
N LYS A 8 -1.46 6.87 -23.02
CA LYS A 8 -0.13 7.36 -22.63
C LYS A 8 -0.19 8.74 -21.94
N SER A 9 -1.07 9.64 -22.39
CA SER A 9 -1.24 10.96 -21.77
C SER A 9 -1.70 10.89 -20.32
N CYS A 10 -2.57 9.93 -19.97
CA CYS A 10 -3.01 9.72 -18.59
C CYS A 10 -1.85 9.24 -17.72
N LEU A 11 -1.00 8.33 -18.24
CA LEU A 11 0.18 7.85 -17.52
C LEU A 11 1.20 8.96 -17.27
N GLU A 12 1.44 9.81 -18.27
CA GLU A 12 2.32 10.98 -18.12
C GLU A 12 1.79 11.97 -17.08
N HIS A 13 0.46 12.12 -16.95
CA HIS A 13 -0.15 12.92 -15.87
C HIS A 13 0.07 12.32 -14.48
N VAL A 14 0.00 10.99 -14.32
CA VAL A 14 0.34 10.32 -13.05
C VAL A 14 1.78 10.64 -12.65
N LEU A 15 2.72 10.45 -13.57
CA LEU A 15 4.14 10.73 -13.31
C LEU A 15 4.39 12.20 -13.00
N ARG A 16 3.70 13.12 -13.70
CA ARG A 16 3.76 14.54 -13.41
C ARG A 16 3.31 14.86 -11.97
N PHE A 17 2.23 14.25 -11.49
CA PHE A 17 1.81 14.44 -10.10
C PHE A 17 2.86 13.95 -9.12
N ILE A 18 3.53 12.82 -9.39
CA ILE A 18 4.63 12.32 -8.57
C ILE A 18 5.76 13.35 -8.51
N TRP A 19 6.18 13.92 -9.65
CA TRP A 19 7.27 14.90 -9.68
C TRP A 19 6.93 16.26 -9.05
N GLU A 20 5.66 16.66 -9.07
CA GLU A 20 5.19 17.89 -8.41
C GLU A 20 4.96 17.70 -6.90
N SER A 21 4.90 16.45 -6.43
CA SER A 21 4.64 16.10 -5.03
C SER A 21 5.91 16.05 -4.19
N LYS A 22 5.77 16.29 -2.88
CA LYS A 22 6.86 16.14 -1.90
C LYS A 22 6.62 15.02 -0.92
N LYS A 23 5.35 14.64 -0.69
CA LYS A 23 4.90 13.66 0.30
C LYS A 23 3.94 12.67 -0.36
N HIS A 24 4.48 11.86 -1.26
CA HIS A 24 3.71 10.85 -1.98
C HIS A 24 3.56 9.55 -1.19
N VAL A 25 2.38 8.92 -1.33
CA VAL A 25 2.08 7.61 -0.75
C VAL A 25 1.36 6.76 -1.79
N LEU A 26 1.78 5.52 -1.90
CA LEU A 26 1.15 4.49 -2.71
C LEU A 26 0.24 3.66 -1.81
N TYR A 27 -1.07 3.75 -2.03
CA TYR A 27 -2.10 3.02 -1.32
C TYR A 27 -2.55 1.81 -2.14
N VAL A 28 -2.11 0.61 -1.75
CA VAL A 28 -2.30 -0.63 -2.53
C VAL A 28 -3.35 -1.54 -1.93
N GLY A 29 -4.17 -2.14 -2.80
CA GLY A 29 -5.24 -3.05 -2.42
C GLY A 29 -5.13 -4.42 -3.04
N GLY A 30 -6.18 -5.22 -2.86
CA GLY A 30 -6.28 -6.57 -3.44
C GLY A 30 -6.22 -6.61 -4.97
N GLY A 31 -6.50 -5.50 -5.65
CA GLY A 31 -6.31 -5.40 -7.10
C GLY A 31 -4.85 -5.54 -7.55
N CYS A 32 -3.88 -5.33 -6.64
CA CYS A 32 -2.45 -5.42 -6.95
C CYS A 32 -1.85 -6.84 -6.81
N LEU A 33 -2.63 -7.84 -6.39
CA LEU A 33 -2.12 -9.21 -6.10
C LEU A 33 -1.48 -9.93 -7.31
N ASN A 34 -1.77 -9.50 -8.55
CA ASN A 34 -1.20 -10.04 -9.78
C ASN A 34 -0.14 -9.15 -10.43
N SER A 35 0.25 -8.09 -9.74
CA SER A 35 1.07 -6.99 -10.28
C SER A 35 2.28 -6.70 -9.39
N SER A 36 2.70 -7.63 -8.53
CA SER A 36 3.85 -7.43 -7.63
C SER A 36 5.14 -7.19 -8.41
N ASP A 37 5.31 -7.89 -9.53
CA ASP A 37 6.51 -7.81 -10.37
C ASP A 37 6.59 -6.47 -11.11
N GLU A 38 5.44 -5.85 -11.41
CA GLU A 38 5.35 -4.50 -11.96
C GLU A 38 5.42 -3.41 -10.88
N LEU A 39 4.87 -3.67 -9.69
CA LEU A 39 4.81 -2.72 -8.58
C LEU A 39 6.20 -2.45 -8.00
N ARG A 40 7.04 -3.48 -7.88
CA ARG A 40 8.39 -3.35 -7.35
C ARG A 40 9.26 -2.36 -8.15
N PRO A 41 9.49 -2.50 -9.47
CA PRO A 41 10.27 -1.55 -10.24
C PRO A 41 9.65 -0.14 -10.23
N PHE A 42 8.31 -0.04 -10.20
CA PHE A 42 7.64 1.25 -10.04
C PHE A 42 8.06 1.95 -8.73
N VAL A 43 8.05 1.22 -7.62
CA VAL A 43 8.47 1.74 -6.30
C VAL A 43 9.96 2.02 -6.26
N GLU A 44 10.81 1.17 -6.86
CA GLU A 44 12.26 1.39 -6.92
C GLU A 44 12.62 2.67 -7.69
N LEU A 45 11.98 2.90 -8.84
CA LEU A 45 12.21 4.06 -9.70
C LEU A 45 11.64 5.36 -9.14
N THR A 46 10.54 5.29 -8.38
CA THR A 46 9.86 6.47 -7.82
C THR A 46 10.20 6.75 -6.37
N ARG A 47 10.76 5.76 -5.65
CA ARG A 47 11.00 5.80 -4.19
C ARG A 47 9.73 6.13 -3.38
N ILE A 48 8.56 5.77 -3.89
CA ILE A 48 7.27 6.01 -3.23
C ILE A 48 7.07 5.10 -2.02
N ILE A 49 6.59 5.69 -0.92
CA ILE A 49 6.27 4.95 0.30
C ILE A 49 4.97 4.17 0.11
N VAL A 50 4.94 2.89 0.51
CA VAL A 50 3.84 1.96 0.20
C VAL A 50 3.03 1.62 1.45
N ALA A 51 1.74 1.94 1.43
CA ALA A 51 0.76 1.54 2.44
C ALA A 51 -0.24 0.55 1.83
N SER A 52 -0.53 -0.54 2.54
CA SER A 52 -1.38 -1.62 2.05
C SER A 52 -2.70 -1.73 2.82
N THR A 53 -3.79 -2.05 2.11
CA THR A 53 -4.99 -2.58 2.76
C THR A 53 -4.72 -3.97 3.35
N LEU A 54 -5.60 -4.44 4.23
CA LEU A 54 -5.62 -5.85 4.65
C LEU A 54 -5.58 -6.84 3.46
N MET A 55 -6.30 -6.53 2.37
CA MET A 55 -6.38 -7.39 1.19
C MET A 55 -5.18 -7.27 0.24
N GLY A 56 -4.35 -6.25 0.43
CA GLY A 56 -3.18 -5.98 -0.40
C GLY A 56 -1.87 -6.50 0.21
N LEU A 57 -1.89 -7.07 1.42
CA LEU A 57 -0.68 -7.55 2.10
C LEU A 57 0.09 -8.54 1.20
N GLY A 58 1.39 -8.31 1.08
CA GLY A 58 2.28 -9.06 0.18
C GLY A 58 2.34 -8.56 -1.25
N SER A 59 1.46 -7.64 -1.70
CA SER A 59 1.57 -7.06 -3.06
C SER A 59 2.89 -6.30 -3.24
N PHE A 60 3.36 -5.64 -2.18
CA PHE A 60 4.71 -5.11 -2.02
C PHE A 60 5.33 -5.74 -0.76
N PRO A 61 6.65 -6.02 -0.72
CA PRO A 61 7.24 -6.75 0.40
C PRO A 61 7.05 -6.02 1.74
N GLY A 62 6.52 -6.73 2.73
CA GLY A 62 6.32 -6.21 4.09
C GLY A 62 7.63 -5.96 4.84
N SER A 63 8.72 -6.60 4.41
CA SER A 63 10.07 -6.42 4.95
C SER A 63 10.81 -5.19 4.42
N ASP A 64 10.33 -4.55 3.37
CA ASP A 64 11.01 -3.43 2.70
C ASP A 64 10.93 -2.12 3.51
N ASP A 65 11.97 -1.31 3.46
CA ASP A 65 12.06 -0.04 4.21
C ASP A 65 10.99 0.98 3.79
N LEU A 66 10.57 0.97 2.52
CA LEU A 66 9.49 1.82 2.00
C LEU A 66 8.10 1.27 2.34
N SER A 67 8.00 0.07 2.91
CA SER A 67 6.73 -0.51 3.33
C SER A 67 6.25 0.07 4.66
N LEU A 68 5.00 0.51 4.68
CA LEU A 68 4.24 0.86 5.88
C LEU A 68 3.43 -0.32 6.41
N GLN A 69 3.44 -1.45 5.69
CA GLN A 69 2.53 -2.58 5.91
C GLN A 69 1.07 -2.10 5.86
N MET A 70 0.27 -2.42 6.88
CA MET A 70 -1.17 -2.17 6.87
C MET A 70 -1.54 -0.75 7.34
N LEU A 71 -2.41 -0.06 6.61
CA LEU A 71 -3.13 1.14 7.08
C LEU A 71 -4.59 0.82 7.47
N GLY A 72 -5.26 1.78 8.11
CA GLY A 72 -6.68 1.71 8.48
C GLY A 72 -6.90 1.61 9.99
N SER A 73 -8.11 1.23 10.39
CA SER A 73 -8.55 1.22 11.80
C SER A 73 -7.65 0.39 12.73
N TYR A 74 -7.11 -0.72 12.21
CA TYR A 74 -6.15 -1.58 12.91
C TYR A 74 -4.75 -1.54 12.26
N GLY A 75 -4.51 -0.55 11.40
CA GLY A 75 -3.22 -0.36 10.74
C GLY A 75 -2.18 0.24 11.68
N ASN A 76 -0.95 0.31 11.18
CA ASN A 76 0.15 0.93 11.88
C ASN A 76 -0.08 2.43 12.04
N TYR A 77 0.28 2.97 13.21
CA TYR A 77 0.17 4.41 13.46
C TYR A 77 0.90 5.22 12.38
N TYR A 78 2.16 4.85 12.09
CA TYR A 78 2.97 5.51 11.08
C TYR A 78 2.37 5.41 9.67
N ALA A 79 1.66 4.32 9.35
CA ALA A 79 0.98 4.20 8.06
C ALA A 79 -0.15 5.24 7.91
N ASN A 80 -0.98 5.36 8.95
CA ASN A 80 -2.07 6.33 8.99
C ASN A 80 -1.55 7.78 9.03
N TYR A 81 -0.50 8.04 9.80
CA TYR A 81 0.18 9.35 9.85
C TYR A 81 0.67 9.78 8.47
N VAL A 82 1.38 8.89 7.78
CA VAL A 82 1.98 9.16 6.47
C VAL A 82 0.91 9.44 5.41
N VAL A 83 -0.18 8.69 5.42
CA VAL A 83 -1.34 8.95 4.56
C VAL A 83 -2.00 10.29 4.89
N ASP A 84 -2.19 10.63 6.16
CA ASP A 84 -2.72 11.94 6.55
C ASP A 84 -1.82 13.10 6.08
N LYS A 85 -0.50 12.96 6.24
CA LYS A 85 0.49 14.00 5.88
C LYS A 85 0.83 14.06 4.40
N SER A 86 0.31 13.14 3.60
CA SER A 86 0.58 13.09 2.16
C SER A 86 -0.01 14.27 1.40
N ASP A 87 0.69 14.69 0.33
CA ASP A 87 0.21 15.65 -0.67
C ASP A 87 -0.17 14.97 -2.00
N LEU A 88 0.18 13.69 -2.14
CA LEU A 88 -0.24 12.81 -3.24
C LEU A 88 -0.54 11.40 -2.71
N LEU A 89 -1.74 10.91 -3.02
CA LEU A 89 -2.16 9.54 -2.74
C LEU A 89 -2.43 8.81 -4.06
N LEU A 90 -1.62 7.79 -4.36
CA LEU A 90 -1.80 6.89 -5.48
C LEU A 90 -2.59 5.65 -5.01
N ALA A 91 -3.88 5.63 -5.25
CA ALA A 91 -4.80 4.56 -4.84
C ALA A 91 -4.92 3.50 -5.94
N PHE A 92 -4.19 2.39 -5.80
CA PHE A 92 -4.07 1.35 -6.83
C PHE A 92 -4.79 0.06 -6.41
N GLY A 93 -5.86 -0.29 -7.13
CA GLY A 93 -6.62 -1.52 -6.90
C GLY A 93 -7.30 -1.55 -5.52
N VAL A 94 -7.82 -0.40 -5.08
CA VAL A 94 -8.46 -0.17 -3.78
C VAL A 94 -9.87 0.39 -3.98
N ARG A 95 -10.76 0.09 -3.04
CA ARG A 95 -12.16 0.53 -3.05
C ARG A 95 -12.52 1.62 -2.02
N PHE A 96 -11.52 2.17 -1.33
CA PHE A 96 -11.72 3.13 -0.22
C PHE A 96 -12.79 2.65 0.78
N ASP A 97 -12.59 1.46 1.34
CA ASP A 97 -13.49 0.85 2.32
C ASP A 97 -13.49 1.60 3.65
N ASP A 98 -14.65 1.69 4.32
CA ASP A 98 -14.86 2.41 5.59
C ASP A 98 -13.89 1.96 6.70
N HIS A 99 -13.50 0.68 6.74
CA HIS A 99 -12.55 0.17 7.72
C HIS A 99 -11.15 0.78 7.58
N VAL A 100 -10.83 1.30 6.38
CA VAL A 100 -9.56 1.96 6.09
C VAL A 100 -9.70 3.48 6.19
N ILE A 101 -10.74 4.05 5.59
CA ILE A 101 -10.86 5.52 5.49
C ILE A 101 -11.40 6.18 6.76
N GLY A 102 -12.20 5.45 7.56
CA GLY A 102 -12.93 6.03 8.67
C GLY A 102 -13.81 7.20 8.20
N LYS A 103 -13.50 8.42 8.65
CA LYS A 103 -14.20 9.63 8.20
C LYS A 103 -13.67 10.08 6.84
N VAL A 104 -14.48 9.89 5.79
CA VAL A 104 -14.16 10.21 4.39
C VAL A 104 -13.54 11.60 4.21
N GLU A 105 -14.09 12.64 4.84
CA GLU A 105 -13.60 14.02 4.65
C GLU A 105 -12.21 14.24 5.25
N ALA A 106 -11.86 13.51 6.31
CA ALA A 106 -10.58 13.61 6.97
C ALA A 106 -9.49 12.80 6.24
N PHE A 107 -9.87 11.67 5.63
CA PHE A 107 -8.93 10.77 4.96
C PHE A 107 -8.21 11.47 3.79
N ALA A 108 -6.88 11.51 3.86
CA ALA A 108 -6.00 12.14 2.86
C ALA A 108 -6.50 13.53 2.41
N SER A 109 -7.01 14.33 3.35
CA SER A 109 -7.72 15.59 3.08
C SER A 109 -6.89 16.65 2.35
N ARG A 110 -5.56 16.56 2.41
CA ARG A 110 -4.60 17.49 1.78
C ARG A 110 -3.97 16.94 0.50
N ALA A 111 -4.27 15.68 0.14
CA ALA A 111 -3.61 15.01 -0.96
C ALA A 111 -4.37 15.19 -2.28
N LYS A 112 -3.63 15.32 -3.38
CA LYS A 112 -4.14 14.97 -4.70
C LYS A 112 -4.33 13.46 -4.75
N ILE A 113 -5.46 12.98 -5.24
CA ILE A 113 -5.79 11.55 -5.30
C ILE A 113 -5.76 11.08 -6.75
N VAL A 114 -4.94 10.07 -7.04
CA VAL A 114 -5.01 9.28 -8.27
C VAL A 114 -5.65 7.95 -7.94
N HIS A 115 -6.77 7.59 -8.58
CA HIS A 115 -7.46 6.32 -8.33
C HIS A 115 -7.47 5.46 -9.58
N ILE A 116 -6.88 4.27 -9.46
CA ILE A 116 -6.82 3.28 -10.53
C ILE A 116 -7.57 2.04 -10.07
N ASP A 117 -8.63 1.70 -10.80
CA ASP A 117 -9.41 0.50 -10.57
C ASP A 117 -9.89 -0.08 -11.91
N ILE A 118 -10.12 -1.39 -11.93
CA ILE A 118 -10.66 -2.05 -13.11
C ILE A 118 -12.19 -1.88 -13.19
N ASP A 119 -12.85 -1.67 -12.04
CA ASP A 119 -14.28 -1.45 -11.95
C ASP A 119 -14.60 0.06 -11.99
N PRO A 120 -15.25 0.56 -13.04
CA PRO A 120 -15.64 1.97 -13.12
C PRO A 120 -16.62 2.38 -12.01
N ALA A 121 -17.36 1.44 -11.40
CA ALA A 121 -18.29 1.73 -10.31
C ALA A 121 -17.59 2.08 -8.98
N GLU A 122 -16.32 1.71 -8.81
CA GLU A 122 -15.55 2.05 -7.61
C GLU A 122 -14.90 3.45 -7.73
N LEU A 123 -14.69 3.95 -8.95
CA LEU A 123 -14.09 5.26 -9.20
C LEU A 123 -15.04 6.39 -8.78
N GLY A 124 -14.63 7.17 -7.76
CA GLY A 124 -15.42 8.31 -7.26
C GLY A 124 -16.62 7.93 -6.37
N LYS A 125 -16.75 6.65 -6.00
CA LYS A 125 -17.84 6.15 -5.16
C LYS A 125 -17.80 6.72 -3.74
N ASN A 126 -16.69 6.50 -3.03
CA ASN A 126 -16.52 6.95 -1.64
C ASN A 126 -15.65 8.20 -1.52
N LYS A 127 -14.67 8.37 -2.41
CA LYS A 127 -13.74 9.51 -2.41
C LYS A 127 -13.54 9.99 -3.84
N GLN A 128 -13.71 11.29 -4.08
CA GLN A 128 -13.55 11.86 -5.41
C GLN A 128 -12.06 12.03 -5.76
N PRO A 129 -11.54 11.37 -6.81
CA PRO A 129 -10.15 11.50 -7.22
C PRO A 129 -9.93 12.75 -8.07
N ASN A 130 -8.70 13.27 -8.06
CA ASN A 130 -8.25 14.32 -8.99
C ASN A 130 -7.94 13.75 -10.38
N LEU A 131 -7.52 12.48 -10.45
CA LEU A 131 -7.31 11.73 -11.66
C LEU A 131 -7.80 10.30 -11.46
N SER A 132 -8.66 9.80 -12.34
CA SER A 132 -9.08 8.41 -12.35
C SER A 132 -8.66 7.70 -13.63
N ILE A 133 -8.26 6.44 -13.51
CA ILE A 133 -7.94 5.57 -14.64
C ILE A 133 -8.70 4.27 -14.46
N CYS A 134 -9.61 3.96 -15.38
CA CYS A 134 -10.31 2.69 -15.42
C CYS A 134 -9.48 1.69 -16.23
N GLY A 135 -8.96 0.64 -15.60
CA GLY A 135 -8.16 -0.37 -16.29
C GLY A 135 -7.44 -1.35 -15.38
N ASP A 136 -6.80 -2.35 -16.00
CA ASP A 136 -5.98 -3.31 -15.29
C ASP A 136 -4.70 -2.63 -14.76
N ILE A 137 -4.54 -2.62 -13.44
CA ILE A 137 -3.39 -2.02 -12.78
C ILE A 137 -2.06 -2.61 -13.25
N LYS A 138 -2.03 -3.88 -13.64
CA LYS A 138 -0.83 -4.53 -14.19
C LYS A 138 -0.36 -3.83 -15.45
N LEU A 139 -1.26 -3.67 -16.42
CA LEU A 139 -0.96 -3.00 -17.70
C LEU A 139 -0.60 -1.53 -17.50
N ILE A 140 -1.24 -0.88 -16.53
CA ILE A 140 -0.95 0.52 -16.20
C ILE A 140 0.46 0.66 -15.60
N LEU A 141 0.83 -0.18 -14.64
CA LEU A 141 2.17 -0.19 -14.06
C LEU A 141 3.24 -0.51 -15.12
N GLN A 142 2.99 -1.46 -16.03
CA GLN A 142 3.90 -1.73 -17.17
C GLN A 142 4.13 -0.48 -18.02
N GLY A 143 3.07 0.25 -18.34
CA GLY A 143 3.16 1.51 -19.08
C GLY A 143 3.90 2.60 -18.31
N LEU A 144 3.65 2.73 -16.99
CA LEU A 144 4.36 3.68 -16.12
C LEU A 144 5.86 3.37 -16.07
N ASN A 145 6.22 2.10 -15.87
CA ASN A 145 7.61 1.65 -15.81
C ASN A 145 8.34 1.91 -17.14
N THR A 146 7.70 1.61 -18.27
CA THR A 146 8.26 1.90 -19.60
C THR A 146 8.61 3.39 -19.75
N ILE A 147 7.73 4.30 -19.27
CA ILE A 147 7.97 5.75 -19.35
C ILE A 147 9.05 6.19 -18.35
N LEU A 148 9.08 5.60 -17.16
CA LEU A 148 10.08 5.90 -16.13
C LEU A 148 11.49 5.47 -16.56
N GLU A 149 11.63 4.26 -17.12
CA GLU A 149 12.89 3.74 -17.65
C GLU A 149 13.45 4.66 -18.75
N ASP A 150 12.63 5.02 -19.74
CA ASP A 150 13.02 5.94 -20.83
C ASP A 150 13.48 7.32 -20.30
N LYS A 151 12.88 7.80 -19.21
CA LYS A 151 13.26 9.08 -18.57
C LYS A 151 14.49 8.97 -17.69
N TYR A 152 14.67 7.85 -17.01
CA TYR A 152 15.82 7.57 -16.16
C TYR A 152 17.10 7.49 -17.00
N GLU A 153 17.06 6.76 -18.12
CA GLU A 153 18.18 6.67 -19.07
C GLU A 153 18.58 8.05 -19.64
N LYS A 154 17.61 8.96 -19.77
CA LYS A 154 17.81 10.33 -20.28
C LYS A 154 18.31 11.33 -19.22
N ARG A 155 18.70 10.86 -18.01
CA ARG A 155 19.34 11.62 -16.90
C ARG A 155 18.52 12.77 -16.29
N ASN A 156 17.21 12.83 -16.49
CA ASN A 156 16.41 14.03 -16.18
C ASN A 156 15.52 13.95 -14.93
N LEU A 157 15.82 13.06 -13.98
CA LEU A 157 15.02 12.92 -12.76
C LEU A 157 15.92 12.84 -11.53
N ASP A 158 16.29 14.02 -11.02
CA ASP A 158 16.88 14.17 -9.69
C ASP A 158 15.74 14.41 -8.69
N LEU A 159 15.07 13.32 -8.30
CA LEU A 159 13.98 13.36 -7.32
C LEU A 159 14.54 13.02 -5.95
N ASP A 160 14.59 14.02 -5.06
CA ASP A 160 15.00 13.83 -3.68
C ASP A 160 13.79 13.78 -2.75
N PHE A 161 13.47 12.57 -2.28
CA PHE A 161 12.45 12.30 -1.28
C PHE A 161 13.05 11.92 0.08
N SER A 162 14.34 12.15 0.29
CA SER A 162 15.06 11.78 1.52
C SER A 162 14.43 12.38 2.78
N SER A 163 14.01 13.65 2.72
CA SER A 163 13.31 14.32 3.83
C SER A 163 12.01 13.62 4.22
N TRP A 164 11.24 13.13 3.24
CA TRP A 164 9.99 12.42 3.49
C TRP A 164 10.21 11.02 4.05
N ILE A 165 11.20 10.30 3.51
CA ILE A 165 11.61 8.99 4.02
C ILE A 165 12.18 9.12 5.45
N HIS A 166 12.89 10.22 5.74
CA HIS A 166 13.38 10.51 7.08
C HIS A 166 12.23 10.72 8.07
N GLU A 167 11.24 11.55 7.72
CA GLU A 167 10.04 11.76 8.54
C GLU A 167 9.30 10.44 8.79
N LEU A 168 9.19 9.56 7.78
CA LEU A 168 8.66 8.20 7.98
C LEU A 168 9.46 7.43 9.04
N ASN A 169 10.79 7.39 8.93
CA ASN A 169 11.64 6.60 9.82
C ASN A 169 11.57 7.11 11.27
N GLU A 170 11.42 8.42 11.47
CA GLU A 170 11.15 9.00 12.79
C GLU A 170 9.82 8.49 13.36
N GLN A 171 8.77 8.41 12.54
CA GLN A 171 7.47 7.88 12.98
C GLN A 171 7.52 6.37 13.26
N LYS A 172 8.20 5.57 12.43
CA LYS A 172 8.41 4.13 12.68
C LYS A 172 9.13 3.90 14.01
N THR A 173 10.11 4.74 14.33
CA THR A 173 10.91 4.65 15.57
C THR A 173 10.13 5.13 16.79
N SER A 174 9.36 6.20 16.66
CA SER A 174 8.63 6.81 17.78
C SER A 174 7.33 6.07 18.12
N HIS A 175 6.71 5.42 17.13
CA HIS A 175 5.43 4.74 17.26
C HIS A 175 5.45 3.34 16.62
N PRO A 176 6.36 2.44 17.03
CA PRO A 176 6.39 1.07 16.52
C PRO A 176 5.17 0.29 16.98
N LEU A 177 4.88 -0.82 16.29
CA LEU A 177 3.97 -1.83 16.84
C LEU A 177 4.59 -2.43 18.11
N THR A 178 3.85 -2.38 19.21
CA THR A 178 4.27 -2.93 20.50
C THR A 178 3.20 -3.82 21.10
N PHE A 179 3.61 -4.67 22.04
CA PHE A 179 2.74 -5.46 22.90
C PHE A 179 3.39 -5.64 24.26
N GLU A 180 2.58 -5.89 25.27
CA GLU A 180 3.04 -6.11 26.64
C GLU A 180 3.21 -7.61 26.91
N THR A 181 4.15 -7.94 27.80
CA THR A 181 4.39 -9.31 28.27
C THR A 181 4.05 -9.39 29.75
N PHE A 182 3.26 -10.38 30.15
CA PHE A 182 2.75 -10.51 31.52
C PHE A 182 3.17 -11.85 32.13
N GLY A 183 4.24 -11.83 32.93
CA GLY A 183 4.77 -13.06 33.55
C GLY A 183 5.08 -14.13 32.50
N ASP A 184 4.57 -15.34 32.73
CA ASP A 184 4.78 -16.50 31.85
C ASP A 184 3.68 -16.68 30.78
N VAL A 185 2.75 -15.71 30.64
CA VAL A 185 1.68 -15.77 29.63
C VAL A 185 2.26 -15.43 28.25
N ILE A 186 2.04 -16.31 27.28
CA ILE A 186 2.50 -16.12 25.90
C ILE A 186 1.68 -15.00 25.23
N PRO A 187 2.29 -13.88 24.82
CA PRO A 187 1.60 -12.88 24.03
C PRO A 187 1.30 -13.44 22.62
N PRO A 188 0.07 -13.35 22.12
CA PRO A 188 -0.26 -13.88 20.79
C PRO A 188 0.53 -13.19 19.66
N GLN A 189 0.87 -11.92 19.82
CA GLN A 189 1.74 -11.16 18.92
C GLN A 189 3.14 -11.78 18.85
N TYR A 190 3.71 -12.13 20.01
CA TYR A 190 5.02 -12.78 20.10
C TYR A 190 5.00 -14.16 19.42
N ALA A 191 3.93 -14.94 19.61
CA ALA A 191 3.81 -16.23 18.94
C ALA A 191 3.84 -16.13 17.40
N ILE A 192 3.25 -15.07 16.84
CA ILE A 192 3.25 -14.81 15.39
C ILE A 192 4.64 -14.33 14.92
N GLN A 193 5.30 -13.44 15.66
CA GLN A 193 6.67 -13.00 15.33
C GLN A 193 7.66 -14.17 15.36
N LEU A 194 7.56 -15.02 16.38
CA LEU A 194 8.40 -16.21 16.51
C LEU A 194 8.12 -17.19 15.37
N LEU A 195 6.86 -17.34 14.95
CA LEU A 195 6.54 -18.10 13.75
C LEU A 195 7.28 -17.51 12.54
N GLU A 196 7.11 -16.22 12.24
CA GLU A 196 7.81 -15.55 11.12
C GLU A 196 9.31 -15.82 11.12
N GLU A 197 9.97 -15.67 12.26
CA GLU A 197 11.40 -15.90 12.44
C GLU A 197 11.80 -17.35 12.12
N LEU A 198 11.07 -18.33 12.65
CA LEU A 198 11.39 -19.75 12.51
C LEU A 198 11.18 -20.28 11.08
N ILE A 199 10.21 -19.74 10.35
CA ILE A 199 9.87 -20.17 8.99
C ILE A 199 10.33 -19.19 7.89
N GLY A 200 11.06 -18.14 8.28
CA GLY A 200 11.69 -17.18 7.39
C GLY A 200 10.72 -16.43 6.48
N GLY A 201 9.52 -16.08 6.98
CA GLY A 201 8.55 -15.25 6.25
C GLY A 201 7.89 -15.89 5.02
N ASN A 202 8.17 -17.15 4.68
CA ASN A 202 7.75 -17.77 3.41
C ASN A 202 6.46 -18.61 3.45
N ALA A 203 5.78 -18.69 4.60
CA ALA A 203 4.54 -19.47 4.68
C ALA A 203 3.35 -18.79 4.00
N ILE A 204 2.36 -19.64 3.70
CA ILE A 204 0.99 -19.21 3.42
C ILE A 204 0.24 -19.25 4.76
N ILE A 205 -0.31 -18.10 5.15
CA ILE A 205 -1.05 -17.90 6.39
C ILE A 205 -2.54 -17.78 6.06
N THR A 206 -3.34 -18.66 6.64
CA THR A 206 -4.81 -18.57 6.64
C THR A 206 -5.30 -18.22 8.04
N THR A 207 -6.38 -17.44 8.13
CA THR A 207 -6.98 -17.07 9.42
C THR A 207 -8.49 -17.15 9.41
N GLY A 208 -9.09 -17.46 10.56
CA GLY A 208 -10.47 -17.03 10.85
C GLY A 208 -10.56 -15.51 11.02
N VAL A 209 -11.65 -15.02 11.60
CA VAL A 209 -11.89 -13.57 11.80
C VAL A 209 -11.92 -13.22 13.29
N GLY A 210 -11.20 -12.16 13.68
CA GLY A 210 -11.08 -11.75 15.08
C GLY A 210 -9.75 -11.07 15.40
N GLN A 211 -9.40 -11.00 16.69
CA GLN A 211 -8.13 -10.38 17.12
C GLN A 211 -6.91 -11.09 16.52
N HIS A 212 -6.93 -12.43 16.44
CA HIS A 212 -5.85 -13.21 15.85
C HIS A 212 -5.61 -12.88 14.37
N GLN A 213 -6.66 -12.52 13.63
CA GLN A 213 -6.56 -12.06 12.24
C GLN A 213 -5.77 -10.75 12.17
N MET A 214 -6.07 -9.80 13.06
CA MET A 214 -5.39 -8.51 13.08
C MET A 214 -3.94 -8.66 13.53
N TRP A 215 -3.67 -9.47 14.55
CA TRP A 215 -2.29 -9.75 14.96
C TRP A 215 -1.51 -10.44 13.86
N ALA A 216 -2.10 -11.40 13.14
CA ALA A 216 -1.44 -12.04 12.00
C ALA A 216 -1.14 -11.05 10.87
N ALA A 217 -2.01 -10.06 10.64
CA ALA A 217 -1.78 -9.00 9.67
C ALA A 217 -0.71 -7.98 10.10
N GLN A 218 -0.60 -7.71 11.39
CA GLN A 218 0.31 -6.70 11.97
C GLN A 218 1.73 -7.25 12.21
N PHE A 219 1.84 -8.48 12.73
CA PHE A 219 3.08 -9.01 13.28
C PHE A 219 3.79 -10.04 12.40
N TYR A 220 3.20 -10.39 11.24
CA TYR A 220 3.84 -11.22 10.23
C TYR A 220 4.10 -10.38 8.97
N LYS A 221 5.35 -10.38 8.48
CA LYS A 221 5.69 -9.68 7.23
C LYS A 221 5.50 -10.59 6.02
N TYR A 222 4.61 -10.17 5.12
CA TYR A 222 4.33 -10.87 3.87
C TYR A 222 5.14 -10.26 2.73
N ASP A 223 6.03 -11.04 2.12
CA ASP A 223 6.93 -10.55 1.07
C ASP A 223 6.44 -10.85 -0.36
N LYS A 224 5.42 -11.69 -0.48
CA LYS A 224 4.80 -12.09 -1.75
C LYS A 224 3.28 -12.06 -1.66
N PRO A 225 2.59 -11.73 -2.78
CA PRO A 225 1.14 -11.78 -2.80
C PRO A 225 0.68 -13.24 -2.61
N ARG A 226 -0.56 -13.42 -2.14
CA ARG A 226 -1.19 -14.74 -1.90
C ARG A 226 -0.58 -15.57 -0.77
N GLN A 227 0.37 -15.02 -0.01
CA GLN A 227 0.76 -15.58 1.29
C GLN A 227 -0.30 -15.30 2.36
N TRP A 228 -1.04 -14.21 2.24
CA TRP A 228 -2.09 -13.83 3.18
C TRP A 228 -3.47 -14.21 2.65
N LEU A 229 -4.17 -15.11 3.36
CA LEU A 229 -5.48 -15.64 2.99
C LEU A 229 -6.46 -15.43 4.14
N THR A 230 -7.33 -14.42 4.02
CA THR A 230 -8.32 -14.10 5.05
C THR A 230 -9.66 -13.66 4.45
N SER A 231 -10.74 -13.84 5.21
CA SER A 231 -12.02 -13.16 4.93
C SER A 231 -11.95 -11.70 5.38
N GLY A 232 -11.82 -10.77 4.43
CA GLY A 232 -11.82 -9.33 4.70
C GLY A 232 -13.22 -8.72 4.62
N GLY A 233 -13.77 -8.61 3.40
CA GLY A 233 -15.00 -7.85 3.17
C GLY A 233 -16.26 -8.38 3.88
N GLN A 234 -16.45 -9.71 3.95
CA GLN A 234 -17.58 -10.30 4.66
C GLN A 234 -17.26 -10.58 6.14
N GLY A 235 -15.99 -10.86 6.46
CA GLY A 235 -15.59 -11.20 7.83
C GLY A 235 -16.22 -12.51 8.34
N ALA A 236 -16.34 -13.52 7.48
CA ALA A 236 -16.89 -14.83 7.87
C ALA A 236 -15.92 -15.60 8.78
N MET A 237 -16.44 -16.09 9.91
CA MET A 237 -15.71 -16.87 10.92
C MET A 237 -15.46 -18.31 10.50
#